data_AF-A0A1H4HKH4-F1
#
_entry.id   AF-A0A1H4HKH4-F1
#
_cell.length_a   1.000
_cell.length_b   1.000
_cell.length_c   1.000
_cell.angle_alpha   90.00
_cell.angle_beta   90.00
_cell.angle_gamma   90.00
#
_symmetry.space_group_name_H-M   'P 1'
#
loop_
_entity.id
_entity.type
_entity.pdbx_description
1 polymer ?
#
loop_
_entity_poly.entity_id
_entity_poly.type
_entity_poly.pdbx_seq_one_letter_code
_entity_poly.pdbx_strand_id
1 'polypeptide(L)'
;MYDLHQLGWFSFQQLVLTIAKEVFGQNAMSFLSSNDGGRDGSFSGDWAVNEKTSLSGKFVFQCKFTSQQNYNIKFADLKEELPKAEALVKNGLCDIYILITNAGISGKMSAKLETALRNLGVKHVVILGSNWLFQTIQENNRLRRLVPRIYGLGDLSQILDERVYLQGRTLLESLKDELAKVVITTAYQKAAEALDIHGFVLLVGEPAAGKTTIASLLAMGALDQWKASTLKLSTAEQVVKHWNPDDPSQFFWVDDCFGVTQYESNLVHKWNHNITHIKAMLKSGAKIVMTSRDYIYNRARNDLKEGAFPILNESQVVIDVHDLTITEKDKCFIII
;
A
#
# COMPACT_ATOMS: atom_id res chain seq x y z
N MET A 1 -13.62 -8.30 -6.21
CA MET A 1 -14.29 -7.85 -4.97
C MET A 1 -13.33 -8.04 -3.81
N TYR A 2 -13.29 -7.14 -2.82
CA TYR A 2 -12.31 -7.19 -1.72
C TYR A 2 -12.97 -7.60 -0.39
N ASP A 3 -12.34 -8.51 0.36
CA ASP A 3 -12.78 -8.97 1.67
C ASP A 3 -12.42 -7.99 2.81
N LEU A 4 -12.85 -6.72 2.68
CA LEU A 4 -12.50 -5.63 3.62
C LEU A 4 -12.95 -5.89 5.06
N HIS A 5 -13.90 -6.80 5.29
CA HIS A 5 -14.32 -7.23 6.64
C HIS A 5 -13.20 -7.92 7.44
N GLN A 6 -12.12 -8.38 6.77
CA GLN A 6 -10.96 -9.01 7.39
C GLN A 6 -9.85 -8.03 7.82
N LEU A 7 -9.92 -6.74 7.42
CA LEU A 7 -8.88 -5.74 7.76
C LEU A 7 -8.78 -5.43 9.26
N GLY A 8 -9.88 -5.63 10.00
CA GLY A 8 -10.07 -5.09 11.34
C GLY A 8 -10.29 -3.56 11.34
N TRP A 9 -10.87 -3.05 12.43
CA TRP A 9 -11.29 -1.64 12.52
C TRP A 9 -10.14 -0.65 12.30
N PHE A 10 -8.99 -0.87 12.95
CA PHE A 10 -7.85 0.05 12.84
C PHE A 10 -7.28 0.11 11.42
N SER A 11 -7.05 -1.04 10.77
CA SER A 11 -6.51 -1.06 9.40
C SER A 11 -7.52 -0.51 8.39
N PHE A 12 -8.81 -0.74 8.61
CA PHE A 12 -9.86 -0.12 7.81
C PHE A 12 -9.84 1.41 7.95
N GLN A 13 -9.67 1.94 9.17
CA GLN A 13 -9.50 3.37 9.38
C GLN A 13 -8.30 3.91 8.59
N GLN A 14 -7.12 3.25 8.67
CA GLN A 14 -5.93 3.63 7.92
C GLN A 14 -6.14 3.59 6.40
N LEU A 15 -6.89 2.61 5.89
CA LEU A 15 -7.29 2.56 4.49
C LEU A 15 -8.13 3.79 4.11
N VAL A 16 -9.14 4.13 4.90
CA VAL A 16 -9.96 5.32 4.65
C VAL A 16 -9.13 6.60 4.70
N LEU A 17 -8.13 6.70 5.59
CA LEU A 17 -7.19 7.83 5.59
C LEU A 17 -6.44 7.96 4.28
N THR A 18 -5.94 6.82 3.80
CA THR A 18 -5.13 6.78 2.58
C THR A 18 -5.98 7.09 1.36
N ILE A 19 -7.20 6.53 1.28
CA ILE A 19 -8.19 6.89 0.27
C ILE A 19 -8.46 8.39 0.32
N ALA A 20 -8.66 8.94 1.50
CA ALA A 20 -8.99 10.33 1.62
C ALA A 20 -7.85 11.22 1.12
N LYS A 21 -6.60 10.88 1.43
CA LYS A 21 -5.42 11.63 0.96
C LYS A 21 -5.27 11.53 -0.56
N GLU A 22 -5.41 10.33 -1.12
CA GLU A 22 -5.17 10.07 -2.53
C GLU A 22 -6.33 10.51 -3.44
N VAL A 23 -7.58 10.38 -2.99
CA VAL A 23 -8.78 10.66 -3.81
C VAL A 23 -9.31 12.07 -3.58
N PHE A 24 -9.28 12.56 -2.34
CA PHE A 24 -9.78 13.92 -2.06
C PHE A 24 -8.68 14.99 -2.21
N GLY A 25 -7.42 14.58 -2.43
CA GLY A 25 -6.29 15.47 -2.74
C GLY A 25 -5.84 16.35 -1.56
N GLN A 26 -6.26 16.03 -0.33
CA GLN A 26 -6.05 16.87 0.84
C GLN A 26 -4.88 16.35 1.68
N ASN A 27 -3.74 17.05 1.61
CA ASN A 27 -2.59 16.80 2.47
C ASN A 27 -2.85 17.17 3.95
N ALA A 28 -3.92 17.91 4.24
CA ALA A 28 -4.25 18.46 5.56
C ALA A 28 -5.40 17.71 6.26
N MET A 29 -5.34 16.38 6.31
CA MET A 29 -6.22 15.59 7.18
C MET A 29 -5.49 15.16 8.44
N SER A 30 -5.80 15.83 9.55
CA SER A 30 -5.50 15.31 10.89
C SER A 30 -6.63 14.37 11.30
N PHE A 31 -6.40 13.05 11.20
CA PHE A 31 -7.16 12.09 11.98
C PHE A 31 -6.44 11.97 13.32
N LEU A 32 -7.07 12.42 14.40
CA LEU A 32 -6.49 12.36 15.73
C LEU A 32 -6.63 10.94 16.24
N SER A 33 -5.50 10.31 16.54
CA SER A 33 -5.45 9.02 17.21
C SER A 33 -5.95 9.21 18.64
N SER A 34 -7.14 8.68 18.90
CA SER A 34 -7.83 8.60 20.19
C SER A 34 -8.63 9.84 20.63
N ASN A 35 -9.92 9.58 20.79
CA ASN A 35 -10.80 10.09 21.84
C ASN A 35 -10.89 11.61 22.05
N ASP A 36 -11.21 12.38 21.00
CA ASP A 36 -11.78 13.72 21.20
C ASP A 36 -12.98 14.00 20.28
N GLY A 37 -14.17 14.05 20.89
CA GLY A 37 -15.35 14.72 20.33
C GLY A 37 -16.12 14.01 19.22
N GLY A 38 -15.85 12.73 18.93
CA GLY A 38 -16.66 11.96 17.97
C GLY A 38 -16.35 12.22 16.50
N ARG A 39 -15.10 12.56 16.17
CA ARG A 39 -14.61 12.64 14.80
C ARG A 39 -13.57 11.55 14.57
N ASP A 40 -13.66 10.86 13.43
CA ASP A 40 -12.53 10.08 12.97
C ASP A 40 -11.52 11.03 12.30
N GLY A 41 -11.98 11.95 11.43
CA GLY A 41 -11.13 13.00 10.84
C GLY A 41 -11.90 14.23 10.37
N SER A 42 -11.20 15.35 10.16
CA SER A 42 -11.80 16.57 9.62
C SER A 42 -10.79 17.39 8.81
N PHE A 43 -11.26 18.12 7.80
CA PHE A 43 -10.48 19.15 7.11
C PHE A 43 -11.38 20.33 6.74
N SER A 44 -10.78 21.48 6.41
CA SER A 44 -11.49 22.62 5.81
C SER A 44 -10.86 22.94 4.48
N GLY A 45 -11.65 23.07 3.42
CA GLY A 45 -11.13 23.31 2.07
C GLY A 45 -12.17 23.12 0.98
N ASP A 46 -11.69 22.94 -0.24
CA ASP A 46 -12.50 22.65 -1.43
C ASP A 46 -12.27 21.22 -1.89
N TRP A 47 -13.35 20.52 -2.20
CA TRP A 47 -13.31 19.17 -2.76
C TRP A 47 -14.17 19.06 -4.01
N ALA A 48 -13.52 18.81 -5.15
CA ALA A 48 -14.19 18.44 -6.39
C ALA A 48 -14.64 16.98 -6.31
N VAL A 49 -15.94 16.76 -6.07
CA VAL A 49 -16.57 15.43 -6.07
C VAL A 49 -16.53 14.82 -7.49
N ASN A 50 -16.61 15.68 -8.50
CA ASN A 50 -16.42 15.37 -9.92
C ASN A 50 -16.10 16.68 -10.68
N GLU A 51 -15.87 16.60 -11.99
CA GLU A 51 -15.54 17.75 -12.85
C GLU A 51 -16.56 18.91 -12.80
N LYS A 52 -17.78 18.67 -12.30
CA LYS A 52 -18.89 19.65 -12.29
C LYS A 52 -19.35 20.06 -10.89
N THR A 53 -18.92 19.35 -9.85
CA THR A 53 -19.42 19.54 -8.48
C THR A 53 -18.24 19.70 -7.54
N SER A 54 -18.06 20.92 -7.01
CA SER A 54 -17.10 21.22 -5.95
C SER A 54 -17.86 21.59 -4.68
N LEU A 55 -17.45 21.00 -3.56
CA LEU A 55 -17.96 21.29 -2.22
C LEU A 55 -16.90 22.08 -1.46
N SER A 56 -17.29 23.18 -0.84
CA SER A 56 -16.40 24.02 -0.03
C SER A 56 -16.93 24.13 1.39
N GLY A 57 -16.08 23.95 2.38
CA GLY A 57 -16.44 24.12 3.78
C GLY A 57 -15.69 23.21 4.75
N LYS A 58 -16.27 23.00 5.93
CA LYS A 58 -15.72 22.10 6.96
C LYS A 58 -16.24 20.68 6.75
N PHE A 59 -15.32 19.77 6.42
CA PHE A 59 -15.58 18.36 6.20
C PHE A 59 -15.35 17.57 7.49
N VAL A 60 -16.29 16.68 7.80
CA VAL A 60 -16.17 15.68 8.85
C VAL A 60 -16.25 14.29 8.22
N PHE A 61 -15.24 13.46 8.49
CA PHE A 61 -15.19 12.07 8.09
C PHE A 61 -15.59 11.18 9.26
N GLN A 62 -16.57 10.34 9.00
CA GLN A 62 -16.97 9.26 9.89
C GLN A 62 -16.70 7.92 9.21
N CYS A 63 -15.93 7.08 9.86
CA CYS A 63 -15.65 5.72 9.43
C CYS A 63 -16.56 4.76 10.21
N LYS A 64 -17.25 3.86 9.51
CA LYS A 64 -17.98 2.76 10.14
C LYS A 64 -17.53 1.42 9.59
N PHE A 65 -16.92 0.62 10.45
CA PHE A 65 -16.46 -0.72 10.12
C PHE A 65 -17.40 -1.78 10.68
N THR A 66 -17.57 -2.86 9.93
CA THR A 66 -18.16 -4.13 10.38
C THR A 66 -17.27 -5.30 9.99
N SER A 67 -17.12 -6.26 10.89
CA SER A 67 -16.44 -7.54 10.60
C SER A 67 -17.35 -8.57 9.92
N GLN A 68 -18.64 -8.26 9.79
CA GLN A 68 -19.61 -9.18 9.18
C GLN A 68 -19.54 -9.10 7.65
N GLN A 69 -19.34 -10.25 7.01
CA GLN A 69 -19.35 -10.36 5.55
C GLN A 69 -20.75 -10.05 4.99
N ASN A 70 -20.81 -9.32 3.88
CA ASN A 70 -22.06 -8.94 3.18
C ASN A 70 -23.11 -8.23 4.05
N TYR A 71 -22.69 -7.58 5.14
CA TYR A 71 -23.57 -6.86 6.03
C TYR A 71 -24.06 -5.55 5.38
N ASN A 72 -25.34 -5.24 5.56
CA ASN A 72 -25.93 -3.97 5.16
C ASN A 72 -26.15 -3.08 6.39
N ILE A 73 -25.73 -1.83 6.31
CA ILE A 73 -25.84 -0.89 7.43
C ILE A 73 -27.30 -0.64 7.81
N LYS A 74 -27.57 -0.65 9.12
CA LYS A 74 -28.86 -0.33 9.71
C LYS A 74 -28.80 1.03 10.37
N PHE A 75 -29.95 1.70 10.49
CA PHE A 75 -30.00 3.01 11.15
C PHE A 75 -29.58 2.94 12.62
N ALA A 76 -29.79 1.78 13.27
CA ALA A 76 -29.33 1.53 14.62
C ALA A 76 -27.79 1.62 14.76
N ASP A 77 -27.04 1.30 13.70
CA ASP A 77 -25.57 1.27 13.72
C ASP A 77 -24.94 2.68 13.82
N LEU A 78 -25.75 3.71 13.57
CA LEU A 78 -25.37 5.13 13.59
C LEU A 78 -26.01 5.89 14.75
N LYS A 79 -26.69 5.21 15.68
CA LYS A 79 -27.36 5.86 16.83
C LYS A 79 -26.42 6.71 17.68
N GLU A 80 -25.18 6.26 17.85
CA GLU A 80 -24.17 6.97 18.64
C GLU A 80 -23.48 8.08 17.83
N GLU A 81 -23.56 8.03 16.50
CA GLU A 81 -22.90 9.00 15.60
C GLU A 81 -23.78 10.20 15.29
N LEU A 82 -25.11 10.04 15.28
CA LEU A 82 -26.03 11.14 15.01
C LEU A 82 -25.94 12.27 16.06
N PRO A 83 -25.90 12.01 17.39
CA PRO A 83 -25.74 13.07 18.39
C PRO A 83 -24.40 13.78 18.28
N LYS A 84 -23.33 13.06 17.91
CA LYS A 84 -22.01 13.66 17.67
C LYS A 84 -22.06 14.59 16.46
N ALA A 85 -22.66 14.15 15.36
CA ALA A 85 -22.85 14.98 14.18
C ALA A 85 -23.64 16.27 14.50
N GLU A 86 -24.69 16.17 15.30
CA GLU A 86 -25.47 17.34 15.76
C GLU A 86 -24.62 18.32 16.57
N ALA A 87 -23.80 17.83 17.50
CA ALA A 87 -22.90 18.66 18.29
C ALA A 87 -21.88 19.39 17.40
N LEU A 88 -21.37 18.71 16.36
CA LEU A 88 -20.43 19.29 15.41
C LEU A 88 -21.05 20.40 14.57
N VAL A 89 -22.29 20.23 14.13
CA VAL A 89 -23.03 21.27 13.42
C VAL A 89 -23.31 22.46 14.34
N LYS A 90 -23.78 22.24 15.57
CA LYS A 90 -24.07 23.32 16.53
C LYS A 90 -22.84 24.17 16.86
N ASN A 91 -21.67 23.56 16.89
CA ASN A 91 -20.40 24.26 17.10
C ASN A 91 -19.85 24.92 15.82
N GLY A 92 -20.56 24.84 14.69
CA GLY A 92 -20.11 25.39 13.40
C GLY A 92 -18.88 24.70 12.85
N LEU A 93 -18.70 23.40 13.15
CA LEU A 93 -17.51 22.61 12.80
C LEU A 93 -17.78 21.58 11.70
N CYS A 94 -19.01 21.48 11.20
CA CYS A 94 -19.41 20.55 10.14
C CYS A 94 -20.37 21.23 9.15
N ASP A 95 -19.90 21.45 7.93
CA ASP A 95 -20.74 21.82 6.78
C ASP A 95 -21.04 20.59 5.92
N ILE A 96 -20.04 19.74 5.71
CA ILE A 96 -20.13 18.52 4.91
C ILE A 96 -19.81 17.30 5.76
N TYR A 97 -20.73 16.33 5.80
CA TYR A 97 -20.55 15.09 6.53
C TYR A 97 -20.36 13.92 5.56
N ILE A 98 -19.23 13.22 5.67
CA ILE A 98 -18.87 12.09 4.82
C ILE A 98 -18.84 10.82 5.66
N LEU A 99 -19.78 9.91 5.40
CA LEU A 99 -19.82 8.59 6.02
C LEU A 99 -19.19 7.56 5.07
N ILE A 100 -18.16 6.86 5.54
CA ILE A 100 -17.46 5.82 4.80
C ILE A 100 -17.59 4.48 5.52
N THR A 101 -18.03 3.42 4.83
CA THR A 101 -18.22 2.10 5.45
C THR A 101 -17.95 0.95 4.49
N ASN A 102 -17.40 -0.14 5.03
CA ASN A 102 -17.27 -1.41 4.30
C ASN A 102 -18.58 -2.23 4.24
N ALA A 103 -19.66 -1.75 4.85
CA ALA A 103 -20.98 -2.34 4.73
C ALA A 103 -21.67 -1.92 3.42
N GLY A 104 -22.61 -2.75 2.97
CA GLY A 104 -23.54 -2.39 1.91
C GLY A 104 -24.53 -1.33 2.36
N ILE A 105 -24.95 -0.47 1.43
CA ILE A 105 -25.91 0.62 1.69
C ILE A 105 -26.97 0.58 0.61
N SER A 106 -28.23 0.35 1.02
CA SER A 106 -29.36 0.43 0.09
C SER A 106 -29.74 1.88 -0.20
N GLY A 107 -30.29 2.18 -1.38
CA GLY A 107 -30.74 3.53 -1.72
C GLY A 107 -31.77 4.11 -0.74
N LYS A 108 -32.70 3.27 -0.25
CA LYS A 108 -33.66 3.67 0.80
C LYS A 108 -32.96 4.07 2.10
N MET A 109 -31.93 3.32 2.48
CA MET A 109 -31.14 3.60 3.69
C MET A 109 -30.30 4.86 3.53
N SER A 110 -29.67 5.06 2.37
CA SER A 110 -28.91 6.27 2.04
C SER A 110 -29.79 7.53 2.14
N ALA A 111 -30.98 7.52 1.52
CA ALA A 111 -31.91 8.64 1.57
C ALA A 111 -32.41 8.93 2.99
N LYS A 112 -32.63 7.88 3.79
CA LYS A 112 -33.02 8.01 5.20
C LYS A 112 -31.92 8.66 6.03
N LEU A 113 -30.66 8.26 5.83
CA LEU A 113 -29.52 8.84 6.53
C LEU A 113 -29.25 10.27 6.12
N GLU A 114 -29.32 10.56 4.82
CA GLU A 114 -29.18 11.91 4.31
C GLU A 114 -30.22 12.85 4.91
N THR A 115 -31.50 12.45 4.90
CA THR A 115 -32.58 13.24 5.53
C THR A 115 -32.31 13.46 7.03
N ALA A 116 -31.90 12.40 7.75
CA ALA A 116 -31.62 12.52 9.18
C ALA A 116 -30.48 13.50 9.48
N LEU A 117 -29.36 13.43 8.75
CA LEU A 117 -28.21 14.32 8.92
C LEU A 117 -28.51 15.76 8.49
N ARG A 118 -29.28 15.96 7.40
CA ARG A 118 -29.74 17.28 6.98
C ARG A 118 -30.65 17.94 8.03
N ASN A 119 -31.53 17.17 8.68
CA ASN A 119 -32.38 17.66 9.75
C ASN A 119 -31.57 18.11 10.99
N LEU A 120 -30.34 17.61 11.17
CA LEU A 120 -29.42 18.06 12.22
C LEU A 120 -28.64 19.33 11.81
N GLY A 121 -28.84 19.83 10.59
CA GLY A 121 -28.24 21.06 10.07
C GLY A 121 -26.98 20.88 9.20
N VAL A 122 -26.64 19.64 8.81
CA VAL A 122 -25.57 19.39 7.84
C VAL A 122 -25.98 19.89 6.46
N LYS A 123 -25.14 20.71 5.79
CA LYS A 123 -25.45 21.28 4.47
C LYS A 123 -25.35 20.25 3.35
N HIS A 124 -24.32 19.41 3.38
CA HIS A 124 -24.09 18.36 2.40
C HIS A 124 -23.73 17.04 3.08
N VAL A 125 -24.34 15.95 2.63
CA VAL A 125 -24.09 14.61 3.15
C VAL A 125 -23.62 13.74 2.00
N VAL A 126 -22.51 13.03 2.23
CA VAL A 126 -21.97 12.06 1.26
C VAL A 126 -21.85 10.71 1.96
N ILE A 127 -22.41 9.69 1.36
CA ILE A 127 -22.46 8.34 1.93
C ILE A 127 -21.78 7.38 0.96
N LEU A 128 -20.64 6.82 1.39
CA LEU A 128 -19.76 5.99 0.59
C LEU A 128 -19.73 4.57 1.19
N GLY A 129 -20.45 3.65 0.55
CA GLY A 129 -20.53 2.25 0.96
C GLY A 129 -19.46 1.35 0.33
N SER A 130 -19.58 0.05 0.58
CA SER A 130 -18.65 -0.97 0.09
C SER A 130 -18.40 -0.93 -1.43
N ASN A 131 -19.44 -0.73 -2.24
CA ASN A 131 -19.30 -0.66 -3.69
C ASN A 131 -18.40 0.49 -4.16
N TRP A 132 -18.57 1.67 -3.56
CA TRP A 132 -17.72 2.83 -3.88
C TRP A 132 -16.28 2.58 -3.44
N LEU A 133 -16.07 1.98 -2.26
CA LEU A 133 -14.73 1.59 -1.79
C LEU A 133 -14.07 0.61 -2.74
N PHE A 134 -14.79 -0.44 -3.18
CA PHE A 134 -14.23 -1.42 -4.11
C PHE A 134 -13.82 -0.80 -5.44
N GLN A 135 -14.69 0.04 -6.01
CA GLN A 135 -14.40 0.74 -7.25
C GLN A 135 -13.18 1.66 -7.09
N THR A 136 -13.15 2.47 -6.03
CA THR A 136 -12.04 3.38 -5.73
C THR A 136 -10.73 2.62 -5.55
N ILE A 137 -10.76 1.50 -4.83
CA ILE A 137 -9.59 0.64 -4.64
C ILE A 137 -9.17 0.00 -5.95
N GLN A 138 -10.09 -0.41 -6.83
CA GLN A 138 -9.80 -1.04 -8.11
C GLN A 138 -9.25 -0.05 -9.15
N GLU A 139 -9.69 1.20 -9.13
CA GLU A 139 -9.27 2.21 -10.11
C GLU A 139 -7.95 2.92 -9.71
N ASN A 140 -7.50 2.81 -8.46
CA ASN A 140 -6.34 3.53 -7.96
C ASN A 140 -5.15 2.59 -7.58
N ASN A 141 -4.20 2.42 -8.51
CA ASN A 141 -3.03 1.55 -8.32
C ASN A 141 -2.10 2.06 -7.22
N ARG A 142 -1.96 3.40 -7.10
CA ARG A 142 -1.14 4.03 -6.06
C ARG A 142 -1.69 3.75 -4.66
N LEU A 143 -3.01 3.80 -4.49
CA LEU A 143 -3.67 3.45 -3.24
C LEU A 143 -3.39 2.01 -2.83
N ARG A 144 -3.46 1.05 -3.76
CA ARG A 144 -3.17 -0.37 -3.48
C ARG A 144 -1.73 -0.58 -3.04
N ARG A 145 -0.78 0.15 -3.62
CA ARG A 145 0.62 0.16 -3.17
C ARG A 145 0.81 0.82 -1.80
N LEU A 146 0.08 1.88 -1.49
CA LEU A 146 0.16 2.53 -0.17
C LEU A 146 -0.48 1.68 0.93
N VAL A 147 -1.42 0.79 0.58
CA VAL A 147 -2.06 -0.16 1.49
C VAL A 147 -1.92 -1.59 0.96
N PRO A 148 -0.72 -2.18 1.00
CA PRO A 148 -0.41 -3.44 0.30
C PRO A 148 -1.24 -4.64 0.78
N ARG A 149 -1.78 -4.60 2.00
CA ARG A 149 -2.71 -5.63 2.52
C ARG A 149 -3.90 -5.87 1.60
N ILE A 150 -4.30 -4.85 0.82
CA ILE A 150 -5.39 -4.95 -0.15
C ILE A 150 -5.13 -6.05 -1.18
N TYR A 151 -3.88 -6.28 -1.59
CA TYR A 151 -3.53 -7.35 -2.53
C TYR A 151 -3.89 -8.74 -1.98
N GLY A 152 -3.79 -8.94 -0.66
CA GLY A 152 -4.21 -10.18 0.00
C GLY A 152 -5.72 -10.35 0.16
N LEU A 153 -6.48 -9.25 0.09
CA LEU A 153 -7.93 -9.22 0.34
C LEU A 153 -8.76 -9.23 -0.94
N GLY A 154 -8.13 -8.99 -2.10
CA GLY A 154 -8.78 -8.90 -3.39
C GLY A 154 -8.60 -10.16 -4.23
N ASP A 155 -9.38 -10.24 -5.31
CA ASP A 155 -9.06 -11.13 -6.42
C ASP A 155 -7.99 -10.48 -7.30
N LEU A 156 -6.77 -11.02 -7.23
CA LEU A 156 -5.62 -10.52 -7.99
C LEU A 156 -5.84 -10.58 -9.50
N SER A 157 -6.67 -11.49 -9.99
CA SER A 157 -6.99 -11.60 -11.43
C SER A 157 -7.75 -10.38 -11.97
N GLN A 158 -8.41 -9.62 -11.10
CA GLN A 158 -9.13 -8.40 -11.47
C GLN A 158 -8.23 -7.17 -11.55
N ILE A 159 -7.00 -7.28 -11.04
CA ILE A 159 -6.02 -6.21 -10.91
C ILE A 159 -4.86 -6.43 -11.90
N LEU A 160 -4.50 -7.69 -12.12
CA LEU A 160 -3.39 -8.10 -12.98
C LEU A 160 -3.91 -8.48 -14.38
N ASP A 161 -3.34 -7.86 -15.42
CA ASP A 161 -3.64 -8.17 -16.82
C ASP A 161 -3.22 -9.61 -17.17
N GLU A 162 -3.98 -10.33 -18.01
CA GLU A 162 -3.69 -11.71 -18.45
C GLU A 162 -2.34 -11.86 -19.15
N ARG A 163 -1.76 -10.77 -19.65
CA ARG A 163 -0.43 -10.75 -20.28
C ARG A 163 0.73 -10.83 -19.30
N VAL A 164 0.46 -10.74 -18.00
CA VAL A 164 1.46 -10.94 -16.96
C VAL A 164 1.88 -12.42 -16.96
N TYR A 165 3.20 -12.67 -17.10
CA TYR A 165 3.80 -14.00 -17.09
C TYR A 165 3.16 -14.90 -16.01
N LEU A 166 2.58 -16.03 -16.46
CA LEU A 166 1.86 -17.00 -15.64
C LEU A 166 2.65 -17.42 -14.37
N GLN A 167 3.98 -17.53 -14.49
CA GLN A 167 4.88 -17.84 -13.37
C GLN A 167 4.88 -16.77 -12.26
N GLY A 168 4.96 -15.49 -12.63
CA GLY A 168 4.90 -14.39 -11.66
C GLY A 168 3.57 -14.39 -10.93
N ARG A 169 2.47 -14.59 -11.68
CA ARG A 169 1.12 -14.65 -11.10
C ARG A 169 0.95 -15.82 -10.14
N THR A 170 1.38 -17.03 -10.48
CA THR A 170 1.28 -18.21 -9.61
C THR A 170 2.07 -18.04 -8.31
N LEU A 171 3.29 -17.50 -8.39
CA LEU A 171 4.08 -17.20 -7.19
C LEU A 171 3.35 -16.21 -6.28
N LEU A 172 2.74 -15.18 -6.87
CA LEU A 172 2.07 -14.12 -6.15
C LEU A 172 0.71 -14.54 -5.56
N GLU A 173 -0.03 -15.39 -6.28
CA GLU A 173 -1.22 -16.08 -5.74
C GLU A 173 -0.86 -16.94 -4.53
N SER A 174 0.29 -17.64 -4.54
CA SER A 174 0.72 -18.45 -3.40
C SER A 174 1.04 -17.63 -2.14
N LEU A 175 1.34 -16.34 -2.30
CA LEU A 175 1.69 -15.43 -1.21
C LEU A 175 0.49 -14.63 -0.70
N LYS A 176 -0.68 -14.73 -1.35
CA LYS A 176 -1.87 -13.91 -1.06
C LYS A 176 -2.27 -13.93 0.42
N ASP A 177 -2.32 -15.12 1.01
CA ASP A 177 -2.72 -15.29 2.42
C ASP A 177 -1.73 -14.65 3.40
N GLU A 178 -0.45 -14.65 3.05
CA GLU A 178 0.59 -13.95 3.81
C GLU A 178 0.41 -12.44 3.68
N LEU A 179 0.15 -11.93 2.46
CA LEU A 179 -0.04 -10.50 2.19
C LEU A 179 -1.21 -9.88 2.96
N ALA A 180 -2.30 -10.63 3.14
CA ALA A 180 -3.48 -10.16 3.89
C ALA A 180 -3.14 -9.82 5.35
N LYS A 181 -2.08 -10.43 5.90
CA LYS A 181 -1.64 -10.31 7.29
C LYS A 181 -0.49 -9.32 7.50
N VAL A 182 0.12 -8.80 6.43
CA VAL A 182 1.32 -7.97 6.55
C VAL A 182 1.02 -6.63 7.22
N VAL A 183 1.79 -6.28 8.23
CA VAL A 183 1.80 -4.92 8.79
C VAL A 183 2.66 -4.03 7.89
N ILE A 184 2.15 -2.86 7.52
CA ILE A 184 2.93 -1.88 6.76
C ILE A 184 4.03 -1.35 7.67
N THR A 185 5.28 -1.60 7.30
CA THR A 185 6.45 -1.18 8.06
C THR A 185 7.13 0.04 7.44
N THR A 186 7.87 0.80 8.23
CA THR A 186 8.75 1.87 7.72
C THR A 186 9.75 1.33 6.68
N ALA A 187 10.24 0.10 6.84
CA ALA A 187 11.11 -0.56 5.89
C ALA A 187 10.42 -0.75 4.51
N TYR A 188 9.15 -1.17 4.48
CA TYR A 188 8.39 -1.26 3.23
C TYR A 188 8.25 0.12 2.57
N GLN A 189 7.90 1.15 3.34
CA GLN A 189 7.70 2.51 2.80
C GLN A 189 8.99 3.05 2.16
N LYS A 190 10.12 2.95 2.87
CA LYS A 190 11.44 3.32 2.35
C LYS A 190 11.79 2.52 1.08
N ALA A 191 11.47 1.23 1.05
CA ALA A 191 11.81 0.37 -0.08
C ALA A 191 10.97 0.68 -1.32
N ALA A 192 9.69 0.97 -1.11
CA ALA A 192 8.80 1.44 -2.15
C ALA A 192 9.30 2.78 -2.71
N GLU A 193 9.68 3.73 -1.86
CA GLU A 193 10.21 5.03 -2.29
C GLU A 193 11.52 4.90 -3.06
N ALA A 194 12.47 4.08 -2.57
CA ALA A 194 13.73 3.80 -3.27
C ALA A 194 13.49 3.24 -4.68
N LEU A 195 12.54 2.31 -4.84
CA LEU A 195 12.18 1.79 -6.17
C LEU A 195 11.52 2.80 -7.10
N ASP A 196 10.83 3.81 -6.56
CA ASP A 196 10.25 4.87 -7.37
C ASP A 196 11.31 5.84 -7.87
N ILE A 197 12.18 6.30 -6.98
CA ILE A 197 13.16 7.34 -7.30
C ILE A 197 14.36 6.74 -8.05
N HIS A 198 14.74 5.51 -7.72
CA HIS A 198 16.03 4.93 -8.11
C HIS A 198 15.90 3.68 -8.97
N GLY A 199 14.71 3.08 -9.03
CA GLY A 199 14.49 1.80 -9.70
C GLY A 199 15.19 0.62 -9.02
N PHE A 200 15.85 0.83 -7.87
CA PHE A 200 16.65 -0.19 -7.22
C PHE A 200 16.49 -0.15 -5.71
N VAL A 201 16.41 -1.32 -5.07
CA VAL A 201 16.50 -1.48 -3.63
C VAL A 201 17.14 -2.81 -3.25
N LEU A 202 17.99 -2.79 -2.22
CA LEU A 202 18.57 -3.97 -1.58
C LEU A 202 18.03 -4.06 -0.14
N LEU A 203 17.29 -5.13 0.14
CA LEU A 203 16.77 -5.43 1.48
C LEU A 203 17.77 -6.31 2.22
N VAL A 204 18.21 -5.86 3.40
CA VAL A 204 19.16 -6.58 4.25
C VAL A 204 18.51 -6.83 5.62
N GLY A 205 18.90 -7.91 6.29
CA GLY A 205 18.39 -8.28 7.61
C GLY A 205 18.82 -9.71 7.99
N GLU A 206 18.52 -10.14 9.21
CA GLU A 206 18.70 -11.53 9.64
C GLU A 206 17.77 -12.51 8.90
N PRO A 207 18.05 -13.82 8.94
CA PRO A 207 17.09 -14.83 8.50
C PRO A 207 15.71 -14.60 9.14
N ALA A 208 14.64 -14.79 8.35
CA ALA A 208 13.26 -14.57 8.78
C ALA A 208 12.88 -13.11 9.19
N ALA A 209 13.73 -12.11 8.91
CA ALA A 209 13.40 -10.70 9.16
C ALA A 209 12.23 -10.14 8.32
N GLY A 210 11.67 -10.90 7.37
CA GLY A 210 10.55 -10.44 6.52
C GLY A 210 10.97 -9.79 5.18
N LYS A 211 12.24 -9.91 4.78
CA LYS A 211 12.74 -9.43 3.47
C LYS A 211 11.94 -9.98 2.30
N THR A 212 11.70 -11.30 2.28
CA THR A 212 10.92 -11.98 1.24
C THR A 212 9.50 -11.44 1.17
N THR A 213 8.88 -11.14 2.31
CA THR A 213 7.54 -10.54 2.40
C THR A 213 7.52 -9.13 1.80
N ILE A 214 8.48 -8.28 2.16
CA ILE A 214 8.62 -6.92 1.59
C ILE A 214 8.88 -7.00 0.09
N ALA A 215 9.81 -7.85 -0.36
CA ALA A 215 10.11 -8.04 -1.79
C ALA A 215 8.86 -8.48 -2.58
N SER A 216 8.05 -9.36 -2.01
CA SER A 216 6.80 -9.83 -2.60
C SER A 216 5.76 -8.71 -2.72
N LEU A 217 5.64 -7.85 -1.69
CA LEU A 217 4.78 -6.67 -1.75
C LEU A 217 5.23 -5.65 -2.80
N LEU A 218 6.55 -5.47 -2.96
CA LEU A 218 7.11 -4.59 -3.99
C LEU A 218 6.86 -5.17 -5.39
N ALA A 219 6.97 -6.49 -5.56
CA ALA A 219 6.63 -7.17 -6.80
C ALA A 219 5.15 -7.00 -7.17
N MET A 220 4.23 -7.12 -6.20
CA MET A 220 2.81 -6.83 -6.41
C MET A 220 2.58 -5.37 -6.82
N GLY A 221 3.17 -4.43 -6.09
CA GLY A 221 3.09 -3.01 -6.43
C GLY A 221 3.64 -2.73 -7.83
N ALA A 222 4.68 -3.46 -8.24
CA ALA A 222 5.29 -3.30 -9.56
C ALA A 222 4.41 -3.78 -10.71
N LEU A 223 3.82 -4.95 -10.54
CA LEU A 223 2.86 -5.49 -11.49
C LEU A 223 1.62 -4.62 -11.63
N ASP A 224 1.13 -4.12 -10.51
CA ASP A 224 -0.08 -3.34 -10.49
C ASP A 224 0.13 -1.91 -11.03
N GLN A 225 1.15 -1.21 -10.52
CA GLN A 225 1.39 0.18 -10.88
C GLN A 225 2.08 0.34 -12.23
N TRP A 226 3.10 -0.46 -12.52
CA TRP A 226 3.93 -0.31 -13.71
C TRP A 226 3.61 -1.34 -14.79
N LYS A 227 2.63 -2.22 -14.54
CA LYS A 227 2.34 -3.38 -15.42
C LYS A 227 3.59 -4.22 -15.68
N ALA A 228 4.52 -4.23 -14.71
CA ALA A 228 5.86 -4.70 -14.95
C ALA A 228 5.94 -6.21 -14.91
N SER A 229 6.51 -6.83 -15.94
CA SER A 229 6.79 -8.27 -15.96
C SER A 229 7.72 -8.63 -14.80
N THR A 230 7.17 -9.28 -13.78
CA THR A 230 7.92 -9.67 -12.58
C THR A 230 8.62 -11.01 -12.80
N LEU A 231 9.94 -11.01 -12.62
CA LEU A 231 10.78 -12.18 -12.74
C LEU A 231 11.55 -12.40 -11.44
N LYS A 232 11.29 -13.54 -10.78
CA LYS A 232 12.11 -13.99 -9.66
C LYS A 232 13.31 -14.76 -10.20
N LEU A 233 14.50 -14.22 -10.01
CA LEU A 233 15.77 -14.72 -10.53
C LEU A 233 16.75 -14.91 -9.37
N SER A 234 17.87 -15.58 -9.65
CA SER A 234 18.88 -15.89 -8.64
C SER A 234 20.25 -15.28 -8.94
N THR A 235 20.50 -14.84 -10.18
CA THR A 235 21.83 -14.32 -10.57
C THR A 235 21.78 -13.11 -11.50
N ALA A 236 22.86 -12.33 -11.51
CA ALA A 236 23.04 -11.17 -12.38
C ALA A 236 22.89 -11.51 -13.87
N GLU A 237 23.44 -12.65 -14.31
CA GLU A 237 23.39 -13.07 -15.70
C GLU A 237 21.98 -13.43 -16.14
N GLN A 238 21.18 -14.00 -15.23
CA GLN A 238 19.77 -14.24 -15.51
C GLN A 238 19.04 -12.90 -15.69
N VAL A 239 19.33 -11.89 -14.86
CA VAL A 239 18.73 -10.55 -15.00
C VAL A 239 19.08 -9.95 -16.36
N VAL A 240 20.35 -9.94 -16.75
CA VAL A 240 20.78 -9.41 -18.06
C VAL A 240 20.18 -10.20 -19.22
N LYS A 241 20.11 -11.54 -19.12
CA LYS A 241 19.54 -12.40 -20.16
C LYS A 241 18.05 -12.14 -20.41
N HIS A 242 17.29 -11.83 -19.35
CA HIS A 242 15.84 -11.61 -19.45
C HIS A 242 15.48 -10.12 -19.59
N TRP A 243 16.46 -9.22 -19.51
CA TRP A 243 16.23 -7.81 -19.79
C TRP A 243 15.92 -7.60 -21.27
N ASN A 244 14.78 -6.98 -21.54
CA ASN A 244 14.32 -6.57 -22.85
C ASN A 244 14.32 -5.03 -22.91
N PRO A 245 15.26 -4.39 -23.64
CA PRO A 245 15.30 -2.95 -23.76
C PRO A 245 14.04 -2.31 -24.36
N ASP A 246 13.27 -3.07 -25.15
CA ASP A 246 12.03 -2.63 -25.78
C ASP A 246 10.83 -2.71 -24.82
N ASP A 247 10.98 -3.37 -23.67
CA ASP A 247 10.01 -3.43 -22.58
C ASP A 247 10.60 -2.74 -21.33
N PRO A 248 10.39 -1.42 -21.15
CA PRO A 248 10.90 -0.71 -19.99
C PRO A 248 10.20 -1.13 -18.69
N SER A 249 9.04 -1.80 -18.77
CA SER A 249 8.24 -2.26 -17.65
C SER A 249 8.64 -3.66 -17.22
N GLN A 250 9.87 -3.82 -16.72
CA GLN A 250 10.35 -5.09 -16.14
C GLN A 250 10.74 -4.92 -14.68
N PHE A 251 10.37 -5.89 -13.86
CA PHE A 251 10.70 -5.93 -12.45
C PHE A 251 11.44 -7.23 -12.13
N PHE A 252 12.66 -7.11 -11.61
CA PHE A 252 13.52 -8.23 -11.26
C PHE A 252 13.62 -8.38 -9.76
N TRP A 253 13.18 -9.51 -9.22
CA TRP A 253 13.40 -9.89 -7.84
C TRP A 253 14.55 -10.89 -7.77
N VAL A 254 15.67 -10.51 -7.19
CA VAL A 254 16.79 -11.40 -6.90
C VAL A 254 16.86 -11.73 -5.42
N ASP A 255 16.54 -12.97 -5.07
CA ASP A 255 16.60 -13.45 -3.68
C ASP A 255 18.02 -13.90 -3.33
N ASP A 256 18.49 -13.58 -2.12
CA ASP A 256 19.82 -13.97 -1.59
C ASP A 256 20.96 -13.72 -2.58
N CYS A 257 21.01 -12.51 -3.14
CA CYS A 257 21.82 -12.14 -4.30
C CYS A 257 23.36 -12.31 -4.16
N PHE A 258 23.87 -12.55 -2.95
CA PHE A 258 25.28 -12.77 -2.63
C PHE A 258 25.56 -14.14 -1.97
N GLY A 259 24.55 -15.02 -1.95
CA GLY A 259 24.63 -16.37 -1.41
C GLY A 259 23.51 -16.66 -0.41
N VAL A 260 22.99 -17.90 -0.44
CA VAL A 260 21.80 -18.32 0.31
C VAL A 260 22.11 -18.58 1.79
N THR A 261 23.23 -19.22 2.06
CA THR A 261 23.66 -19.62 3.42
C THR A 261 24.95 -18.92 3.86
N GLN A 262 25.85 -18.68 2.92
CA GLN A 262 27.16 -18.08 3.16
C GLN A 262 27.52 -17.12 2.03
N TYR A 263 28.51 -16.27 2.29
CA TYR A 263 29.05 -15.38 1.28
C TYR A 263 29.72 -16.16 0.13
N GLU A 264 29.31 -15.87 -1.09
CA GLU A 264 29.85 -16.47 -2.31
C GLU A 264 30.46 -15.40 -3.23
N SER A 265 31.79 -15.26 -3.20
CA SER A 265 32.51 -14.23 -3.96
C SER A 265 32.26 -14.28 -5.47
N ASN A 266 32.04 -15.47 -6.02
CA ASN A 266 31.70 -15.65 -7.44
C ASN A 266 30.43 -14.87 -7.82
N LEU A 267 29.40 -14.84 -6.96
CA LEU A 267 28.16 -14.09 -7.23
C LEU A 267 28.43 -12.59 -7.29
N VAL A 268 29.26 -12.06 -6.39
CA VAL A 268 29.68 -10.65 -6.41
C VAL A 268 30.48 -10.33 -7.66
N HIS A 269 31.41 -11.20 -8.07
CA HIS A 269 32.16 -10.99 -9.32
C HIS A 269 31.25 -10.93 -10.55
N LYS A 270 30.19 -11.75 -10.58
CA LYS A 270 29.18 -11.71 -11.65
C LYS A 270 28.38 -10.41 -11.65
N TRP A 271 28.00 -9.88 -10.49
CA TRP A 271 27.40 -8.54 -10.38
C TRP A 271 28.35 -7.45 -10.89
N ASN A 272 29.61 -7.47 -10.44
CA ASN A 272 30.64 -6.53 -10.87
C ASN A 272 30.91 -6.59 -12.37
N HIS A 273 30.82 -7.76 -13.00
CA HIS A 273 31.00 -7.94 -14.43
C HIS A 273 29.83 -7.33 -15.22
N ASN A 274 28.60 -7.50 -14.74
CA ASN A 274 27.39 -7.06 -15.42
C ASN A 274 26.93 -5.64 -15.06
N ILE A 275 27.70 -4.91 -14.25
CA ILE A 275 27.29 -3.61 -13.70
C ILE A 275 26.85 -2.60 -14.76
N THR A 276 27.53 -2.55 -15.90
CA THR A 276 27.20 -1.62 -16.99
C THR A 276 25.83 -1.92 -17.61
N HIS A 277 25.46 -3.20 -17.73
CA HIS A 277 24.13 -3.61 -18.16
C HIS A 277 23.08 -3.28 -17.11
N ILE A 278 23.37 -3.51 -15.82
CA ILE A 278 22.47 -3.12 -14.72
C ILE A 278 22.23 -1.60 -14.70
N LYS A 279 23.28 -0.80 -14.94
CA LYS A 279 23.15 0.66 -15.10
C LYS A 279 22.23 1.05 -16.24
N ALA A 280 22.38 0.40 -17.38
CA ALA A 280 21.58 0.67 -18.56
C ALA A 280 20.10 0.33 -18.34
N MET A 281 19.80 -0.83 -17.74
CA MET A 281 18.41 -1.25 -17.49
C MET A 281 17.69 -0.33 -16.49
N LEU A 282 18.36 0.09 -15.41
CA LEU A 282 17.74 1.02 -14.44
C LEU A 282 17.42 2.37 -15.10
N LYS A 283 18.34 2.86 -15.95
CA LYS A 283 18.10 4.09 -16.73
C LYS A 283 16.99 3.95 -17.77
N SER A 284 16.77 2.75 -18.31
CA SER A 284 15.69 2.49 -19.24
C SER A 284 14.35 2.22 -18.54
N GLY A 285 14.29 2.28 -17.21
CA GLY A 285 13.06 2.16 -16.43
C GLY A 285 12.83 0.79 -15.78
N ALA A 286 13.70 -0.19 -16.01
CA ALA A 286 13.62 -1.48 -15.34
C ALA A 286 13.86 -1.30 -13.83
N LYS A 287 13.23 -2.17 -13.03
CA LYS A 287 13.29 -2.10 -11.57
C LYS A 287 13.84 -3.37 -10.97
N ILE A 288 14.61 -3.25 -9.90
CA ILE A 288 15.27 -4.40 -9.26
C ILE A 288 15.10 -4.33 -7.75
N VAL A 289 14.58 -5.42 -7.18
CA VAL A 289 14.66 -5.73 -5.75
C VAL A 289 15.68 -6.82 -5.55
N MET A 290 16.59 -6.61 -4.61
CA MET A 290 17.50 -7.62 -4.11
C MET A 290 17.25 -7.91 -2.64
N THR A 291 17.49 -9.14 -2.21
CA THR A 291 17.54 -9.48 -0.78
C THR A 291 18.91 -10.07 -0.44
N SER A 292 19.37 -9.84 0.78
CA SER A 292 20.56 -10.51 1.33
C SER A 292 20.50 -10.57 2.85
N ARG A 293 21.34 -11.41 3.45
CA ARG A 293 21.52 -11.44 4.92
C ARG A 293 22.58 -10.42 5.32
N ASP A 294 22.45 -9.82 6.51
CA ASP A 294 23.36 -8.76 6.97
C ASP A 294 24.83 -9.16 6.93
N TYR A 295 25.18 -10.31 7.52
CA TYR A 295 26.56 -10.78 7.55
C TYR A 295 27.10 -11.15 6.16
N ILE A 296 26.23 -11.54 5.22
CA ILE A 296 26.61 -11.85 3.83
C ILE A 296 26.87 -10.55 3.08
N TYR A 297 25.95 -9.59 3.17
CA TYR A 297 26.10 -8.29 2.53
C TYR A 297 27.30 -7.52 3.06
N ASN A 298 27.54 -7.53 4.37
CA ASN A 298 28.70 -6.87 4.99
C ASN A 298 30.04 -7.40 4.44
N ARG A 299 30.10 -8.69 4.06
CA ARG A 299 31.28 -9.26 3.39
C ARG A 299 31.31 -8.88 1.91
N ALA A 300 30.17 -9.03 1.21
CA ALA A 300 30.03 -8.71 -0.20
C ALA A 300 30.40 -7.25 -0.51
N ARG A 301 30.07 -6.32 0.39
CA ARG A 301 30.35 -4.88 0.26
C ARG A 301 31.84 -4.58 0.04
N ASN A 302 32.74 -5.37 0.60
CA ASN A 302 34.18 -5.18 0.42
C ASN A 302 34.66 -5.58 -0.97
N ASP A 303 33.95 -6.49 -1.63
CA ASP A 303 34.33 -7.07 -2.93
C ASP A 303 33.53 -6.46 -4.10
N LEU A 304 32.46 -5.71 -3.80
CA LEU A 304 31.69 -4.95 -4.77
C LEU A 304 32.49 -3.71 -5.21
N LYS A 305 32.63 -3.52 -6.53
CA LYS A 305 33.38 -2.37 -7.07
C LYS A 305 32.69 -1.06 -6.66
N GLU A 306 33.45 0.01 -6.46
CA GLU A 306 32.88 1.35 -6.29
C GLU A 306 31.94 1.67 -7.47
N GLY A 307 30.67 1.94 -7.16
CA GLY A 307 29.62 2.14 -8.16
C GLY A 307 29.03 0.86 -8.77
N ALA A 308 29.27 -0.32 -8.20
CA ALA A 308 28.57 -1.59 -8.48
C ALA A 308 27.10 -1.60 -8.04
N PHE A 309 26.71 -0.65 -7.19
CA PHE A 309 25.33 -0.22 -7.09
C PHE A 309 25.23 1.12 -7.76
N PRO A 310 24.61 1.19 -8.92
CA PRO A 310 24.39 2.47 -9.55
C PRO A 310 23.36 3.21 -8.73
N ILE A 311 23.75 4.37 -8.22
CA ILE A 311 23.07 5.66 -8.40
C ILE A 311 23.09 6.49 -7.10
N LEU A 312 23.15 5.92 -5.88
CA LEU A 312 22.97 6.72 -4.65
C LEU A 312 23.80 6.27 -3.45
N ASN A 313 23.94 7.16 -2.47
CA ASN A 313 24.41 6.84 -1.13
C ASN A 313 23.74 5.54 -0.65
N GLU A 314 24.53 4.56 -0.21
CA GLU A 314 24.04 3.22 0.20
C GLU A 314 22.84 3.31 1.15
N SER A 315 22.80 4.33 2.02
CA SER A 315 21.70 4.59 2.96
C SER A 315 20.33 4.83 2.32
N GLN A 316 20.25 5.14 1.02
CA GLN A 316 19.00 5.45 0.32
C GLN A 316 18.38 4.22 -0.36
N VAL A 317 19.18 3.21 -0.69
CA VAL A 317 18.74 2.02 -1.44
C VAL A 317 18.98 0.72 -0.68
N VAL A 318 19.83 0.72 0.34
CA VAL A 318 20.04 -0.41 1.24
C VAL A 318 19.18 -0.21 2.48
N ILE A 319 18.22 -1.09 2.69
CA ILE A 319 17.23 -0.98 3.76
C ILE A 319 17.35 -2.17 4.67
N ASP A 320 17.69 -1.88 5.93
CA ASP A 320 17.62 -2.85 7.01
C ASP A 320 16.16 -3.06 7.41
N VAL A 321 15.73 -4.32 7.44
CA VAL A 321 14.36 -4.72 7.77
C VAL A 321 14.14 -4.82 9.29
N HIS A 322 15.19 -4.74 10.12
CA HIS A 322 15.08 -4.88 11.59
C HIS A 322 14.45 -3.69 12.33
N ASP A 323 14.41 -2.50 11.72
CA ASP A 323 13.89 -1.27 12.34
C ASP A 323 12.36 -1.24 12.42
N LEU A 324 11.75 -2.25 13.04
CA LEU A 324 10.36 -2.20 13.47
C LEU A 324 10.25 -1.30 14.70
N THR A 325 9.52 -0.20 14.55
CA THR A 325 9.09 0.64 15.67
C THR A 325 8.31 -0.20 16.69
N ILE A 326 8.31 0.21 17.96
CA ILE A 326 7.57 -0.47 19.05
C ILE A 326 6.09 -0.68 18.63
N THR A 327 5.50 0.33 17.99
CA THR A 327 4.13 0.30 17.48
C THR A 327 3.91 -0.70 16.34
N GLU A 328 4.93 -0.99 15.53
CA GLU A 328 4.87 -2.05 14.50
C GLU A 328 5.03 -3.44 15.12
N LYS A 329 5.91 -3.58 16.12
CA LYS A 329 6.06 -4.84 16.87
C LYS A 329 4.76 -5.25 17.56
N ASP A 330 4.10 -4.34 18.26
CA ASP A 330 2.81 -4.61 18.92
C ASP A 330 1.72 -5.04 17.93
N LYS A 331 1.73 -4.50 16.70
CA LYS A 331 0.78 -4.89 15.64
C LYS A 331 1.07 -6.27 15.06
N CYS A 332 2.33 -6.68 14.98
CA CYS A 332 2.69 -8.04 14.56
C CYS A 332 2.18 -9.10 15.56
N PHE A 333 2.21 -8.81 16.87
CA PHE A 333 1.73 -9.74 17.91
C PHE A 333 0.21 -9.95 17.92
N ILE A 334 -0.58 -8.98 17.44
CA ILE A 334 -2.06 -9.08 17.40
C ILE A 334 -2.55 -9.98 16.25
N ILE A 335 -1.70 -10.29 15.28
CA ILE A 335 -2.05 -11.03 14.05
C ILE A 335 -1.78 -12.55 14.18
N ILE A 336 -1.09 -12.98 15.25
CA ILE A 336 -0.80 -14.39 15.58
C ILE A 336 -1.91 -14.94 16.49
#